data_AF-A0A453FFG7-F1
#
_entry.id   AF-A0A453FFG7-F1
#
_cell.length_a   1.000
_cell.length_b   1.000
_cell.length_c   1.000
_cell.angle_alpha   90.00
_cell.angle_beta   90.00
_cell.angle_gamma   90.00
#
_symmetry.space_group_name_H-M   'P 1'
#
loop_
_entity.id
_entity.type
_entity.pdbx_description
1 polymer ?
#
loop_
_entity_poly.entity_id
_entity_poly.type
_entity_poly.pdbx_seq_one_letter_code
_entity_poly.pdbx_strand_id
1 'polypeptide(L)' 'MQQLKGSCSSIGASRMKNECMSFRDNCGQRSVEGCMGSLQKLKREHAILRQKLESYFQLLRQVGPAGAATRPAM' A
#
# COMPACT_ATOMS: atom_id res chain seq x y z
N MET A 1 -9.13 8.65 6.87
CA MET A 1 -9.37 7.80 5.68
C MET A 1 -9.19 8.47 4.32
N GLN A 2 -9.49 9.76 4.14
CA GLN A 2 -9.27 10.41 2.84
C GLN A 2 -7.79 10.42 2.42
N GLN A 3 -6.89 10.80 3.33
CA GLN A 3 -5.45 10.81 3.06
C GLN A 3 -4.92 9.41 2.70
N LEU A 4 -5.19 8.41 3.55
CA LEU A 4 -4.71 7.03 3.31
C LEU A 4 -5.21 6.47 1.97
N LYS A 5 -6.49 6.67 1.62
CA LYS A 5 -7.04 6.31 0.30
C LYS A 5 -6.27 6.98 -0.84
N GLY A 6 -5.94 8.27 -0.69
CA GLY A 6 -5.15 9.04 -1.65
C GLY A 6 -3.77 8.43 -1.85
N SER A 7 -3.03 8.20 -0.76
CA SER A 7 -1.71 7.56 -0.79
C SER A 7 -1.74 6.16 -1.41
N CYS A 8 -2.78 5.36 -1.14
CA CYS A 8 -2.92 4.05 -1.76
C CYS A 8 -3.15 4.15 -3.27
N SER A 9 -3.92 5.16 -3.71
CA SER A 9 -4.21 5.37 -5.13
C SER A 9 -2.96 5.82 -5.90
N SER A 10 -2.12 6.68 -5.32
CA SER A 10 -0.93 7.21 -5.99
C SER A 10 0.13 6.15 -6.28
N ILE A 11 0.14 5.03 -5.55
CA ILE A 11 1.08 3.91 -5.75
C ILE A 11 0.42 2.66 -6.34
N GLY A 12 -0.85 2.75 -6.76
CA GLY A 12 -1.58 1.59 -7.32
C GLY A 12 -1.95 0.49 -6.31
N ALA A 13 -1.96 0.78 -5.01
CA ALA A 13 -2.32 -0.17 -3.95
C ALA A 13 -3.85 -0.38 -3.85
N SER A 14 -4.42 -1.04 -4.87
CA SER A 14 -5.87 -1.21 -5.06
C SER A 14 -6.58 -1.91 -3.89
N ARG A 15 -6.00 -2.96 -3.32
CA ARG A 15 -6.58 -3.69 -2.18
C ARG A 15 -6.69 -2.81 -0.93
N MET A 16 -5.61 -2.13 -0.59
CA MET A 16 -5.59 -1.16 0.51
C MET A 16 -6.60 -0.02 0.31
N LYS A 17 -6.72 0.49 -0.93
CA LYS A 17 -7.73 1.49 -1.29
C LYS A 17 -9.15 0.97 -1.01
N ASN A 18 -9.45 -0.29 -1.38
CA ASN A 18 -10.76 -0.89 -1.15
C ASN A 18 -11.07 -1.03 0.35
N GLU A 19 -10.14 -1.54 1.15
CA GLU A 19 -10.33 -1.62 2.61
C GLU A 19 -10.49 -0.23 3.25
N CYS A 20 -9.83 0.80 2.70
CA CYS A 20 -10.04 2.18 3.15
C CYS A 20 -11.45 2.70 2.88
N MET A 21 -12.08 2.26 1.77
CA MET A 21 -13.48 2.58 1.46
C MET A 21 -14.41 1.82 2.41
N SER A 22 -14.25 0.51 2.55
CA SER A 22 -15.07 -0.30 3.46
C SER A 22 -15.03 0.17 4.92
N PHE A 23 -13.86 0.56 5.43
CA PHE A 23 -13.76 1.13 6.77
C PHE A 23 -14.52 2.46 6.88
N ARG A 24 -14.43 3.33 5.87
CA ARG A 24 -15.20 4.58 5.86
C ARG A 24 -16.70 4.31 5.88
N ASP A 25 -17.17 3.36 5.08
CA ASP A 25 -18.59 3.03 4.99
C ASP A 25 -19.11 2.51 6.34
N ASN A 26 -18.33 1.65 7.01
CA ASN A 26 -18.66 1.18 8.36
C ASN A 26 -18.68 2.30 9.40
N CYS A 27 -17.77 3.27 9.30
CA CYS A 27 -17.82 4.48 10.14
C CYS A 27 -19.08 5.31 9.88
N GLY A 28 -19.47 5.46 8.61
CA GLY A 28 -20.69 6.17 8.21
C GLY A 28 -21.95 5.50 8.76
N GLN A 29 -21.97 4.18 8.80
CA GLN A 29 -23.05 3.38 9.40
C GLN A 29 -23.02 3.32 10.93
N ARG A 30 -22.00 3.92 11.58
CA ARG A 30 -21.78 3.88 13.04
C ARG A 30 -21.73 2.46 13.62
N SER A 31 -21.31 1.45 12.83
CA SER A 31 -21.14 0.08 13.30
C SER A 31 -19.73 -0.09 13.90
N VAL A 32 -19.64 -0.25 15.22
CA VAL A 32 -18.36 -0.43 15.92
C VAL A 32 -17.69 -1.74 15.50
N GLU A 33 -18.46 -2.82 15.45
CA GLU A 33 -18.00 -4.15 15.02
C GLU A 33 -17.52 -4.10 13.57
N GLY A 34 -18.28 -3.43 12.69
CA GLY A 34 -17.91 -3.22 11.30
C GLY A 34 -16.61 -2.44 11.16
N CYS A 35 -16.45 -1.33 11.90
CA CYS A 35 -15.23 -0.53 11.91
C CYS A 35 -14.02 -1.34 12.38
N MET A 36 -14.19 -2.11 13.46
CA MET A 36 -13.10 -2.89 14.03
C MET A 36 -12.67 -4.02 13.07
N GLY A 37 -13.63 -4.70 12.45
CA GLY A 37 -13.36 -5.74 11.46
C GLY A 37 -12.66 -5.21 10.20
N SER A 38 -13.13 -4.09 9.63
CA SER A 38 -12.47 -3.49 8.45
C SER A 38 -11.11 -2.87 8.79
N LEU A 39 -10.90 -2.38 10.02
CA LEU A 39 -9.59 -1.93 10.47
C LEU A 39 -8.58 -3.08 10.56
N GLN A 40 -9.00 -4.25 11.06
CA GLN A 40 -8.15 -5.44 11.08
C GLN A 40 -7.74 -5.88 9.67
N LYS A 41 -8.69 -5.89 8.73
CA LYS A 41 -8.41 -6.19 7.31
C LYS A 41 -7.43 -5.18 6.71
N LEU A 42 -7.61 -3.89 6.98
CA LEU A 42 -6.72 -2.83 6.52
C LEU A 42 -5.28 -3.02 7.05
N LYS A 43 -5.11 -3.36 8.34
CA LYS A 43 -3.80 -3.67 8.92
C LYS A 43 -3.15 -4.87 8.22
N ARG A 44 -3.93 -5.91 7.92
CA ARG A 44 -3.46 -7.12 7.22
C ARG A 44 -3.00 -6.80 5.79
N GLU A 45 -3.82 -6.11 5.00
CA GLU A 45 -3.46 -5.76 3.62
C GLU A 45 -2.26 -4.81 3.57
N HIS A 46 -2.12 -3.91 4.55
CA HIS A 46 -0.92 -3.08 4.68
C HIS A 46 0.34 -3.92 4.91
N ALA A 47 0.28 -4.89 5.83
CA ALA A 47 1.42 -5.78 6.10
C ALA A 47 1.80 -6.61 4.86
N ILE A 48 0.82 -7.15 4.14
CA ILE A 48 1.04 -7.92 2.90
C ILE A 48 1.66 -7.04 1.82
N LEU A 49 1.14 -5.83 1.60
CA LEU A 49 1.68 -4.90 0.62
C LEU A 49 3.13 -4.54 0.95
N ARG A 50 3.41 -4.21 2.21
CA ARG A 50 4.74 -3.89 2.69
C ARG A 50 5.72 -5.04 2.43
N GLN A 51 5.36 -6.26 2.82
CA GLN A 51 6.20 -7.44 2.61
C GLN A 51 6.50 -7.68 1.12
N LYS A 52 5.49 -7.52 0.25
CA LYS A 52 5.68 -7.67 -1.21
C LYS A 52 6.62 -6.62 -1.79
N LEU A 53 6.47 -5.35 -1.37
CA LEU A 53 7.35 -4.27 -1.82
C LEU A 53 8.78 -4.46 -1.30
N GLU A 54 8.95 -4.83 -0.04
CA GLU A 54 10.27 -5.16 0.53
C GLU A 54 10.95 -6.28 -0.26
N SER A 55 10.21 -7.36 -0.56
CA SER A 55 10.73 -8.48 -1.36
C SER A 55 11.09 -8.05 -2.78
N TYR A 56 10.22 -7.25 -3.43
CA TYR A 56 10.46 -6.70 -4.76
C TYR A 56 11.72 -5.83 -4.81
N PHE A 57 11.88 -4.91 -3.86
CA PHE A 57 13.08 -4.07 -3.78
C PHE A 57 14.34 -4.84 -3.38
N GLN A 58 14.21 -5.93 -2.62
CA GLN A 58 15.34 -6.83 -2.35
C GLN A 58 15.79 -7.56 -3.61
N LEU A 59 14.87 -7.99 -4.48
CA LEU A 59 15.20 -8.59 -5.77
C LEU A 59 15.83 -7.57 -6.71
N LEU A 60 15.25 -6.38 -6.83
CA LEU A 60 15.82 -5.30 -7.66
C LEU A 60 17.26 -4.95 -7.27
N ARG A 61 17.57 -4.93 -5.97
CA ARG A 61 18.94 -4.68 -5.49
C ARG A 61 19.91 -5.80 -5.84
N GLN A 62 19.46 -7.06 -5.84
CA GLN A 62 20.30 -8.21 -6.19
C GLN A 62 20.64 -8.27 -7.68
N VAL A 63 19.72 -7.84 -8.55
CA VAL A 63 19.94 -7.85 -10.00
C VAL A 63 20.90 -6.73 -10.44
N GLY A 64 21.12 -5.71 -9.61
CA GLY A 64 21.95 -4.56 -9.95
C GLY A 64 21.32 -3.66 -11.02
N PRO A 65 21.90 -2.49 -11.31
CA PRO A 65 21.35 -1.58 -12.31
C PRO A 65 21.41 -2.22 -13.70
N ALA A 66 20.26 -2.26 -14.39
CA ALA A 66 20.13 -2.82 -15.74
C ALA A 66 20.88 -2.03 -16.82
N GLY A 67 21.39 -0.83 -16.49
CA GLY A 67 22.25 -0.02 -17.34
C GLY A 67 23.42 0.53 -16.54
N ALA A 68 24.61 0.54 -17.14
CA ALA A 68 25.77 1.21 -16.56
C ALA A 68 25.44 2.71 -16.34
N ALA A 69 25.78 3.24 -15.16
CA ALA A 69 25.66 4.67 -14.91
C ALA A 69 26.61 5.43 -15.85
N THR A 70 26.07 6.10 -16.85
CA THR A 70 26.87 6.98 -17.72
C THR A 70 27.33 8.17 -16.89
N ARG A 71 28.66 8.34 -16.81
CA ARG A 71 29.23 9.57 -16.24
C ARG A 71 28.82 10.76 -17.12
N PRO A 72 28.49 11.93 -16.54
CA PRO A 72 28.24 13.10 -17.34
C PRO A 72 29.49 13.41 -18.17
N ALA A 73 29.32 13.72 -19.45
CA ALA A 73 30.41 14.28 -20.25
C ALA A 73 30.79 15.64 -19.65
N MET A 74 32.09 15.86 -19.43
CA MET A 74 32.65 17.16 -19.04
C MET A 74 32.44 18.20 -20.13
#